data_AF-A0A1W9R846-F1
#
_entry.id   AF-A0A1W9R846-F1
#
_cell.length_a   1.000
_cell.length_b   1.000
_cell.length_c   1.000
_cell.angle_alpha   90.00
_cell.angle_beta   90.00
_cell.angle_gamma   90.00
#
_symmetry.space_group_name_H-M   'P 1'
#
loop_
_entity.id
_entity.type
_entity.pdbx_description
1 polymer ?
#
loop_
_entity_poly.entity_id
_entity_poly.type
_entity_poly.pdbx_seq_one_letter_code
_entity_poly.pdbx_strand_id
1 'polypeptide(L)'
;MIFFLPRIIKRDIFDENKIYLGTSRGVFFSPDAGRTWQKLFVSKIENLDIRCISQTPKQKQGLYLATNKGAYYFNQDEKVAYSLFEGIPTLDIRWLDFDRQGRLFLATEKGLYFRNQFSLPTSNRQSQRLLEKEPSIREVQEAALRWNEVHPDKIRKWRKRLLRRGWCPKLNIDVSGSVDDTYEIYTSSTKSYYVLGPEDRRISWGVSLTWDLGELIWNSYEDDIDTRSRLTTQMRINILDDVNRVYFERLRLKREILLGLFKDERDKVNKELRLRELTATLDGYTGGYFSQRMQELNHKN
;
A
#
# COMPACT_ATOMS: atom_id res chain seq x y z
N MET A 1 -27.80 31.87 -29.89
CA MET A 1 -27.73 32.52 -28.55
C MET A 1 -27.43 31.43 -27.54
N ILE A 2 -26.24 31.39 -26.94
CA ILE A 2 -25.90 30.34 -25.98
C ILE A 2 -26.52 30.74 -24.63
N PHE A 3 -27.65 30.14 -24.27
CA PHE A 3 -28.29 30.36 -22.97
C PHE A 3 -27.47 29.64 -21.89
N PHE A 4 -26.72 30.41 -21.11
CA PHE A 4 -26.20 30.00 -19.81
C PHE A 4 -26.82 30.89 -18.75
N LEU A 5 -27.29 30.31 -17.64
CA LEU A 5 -27.82 31.07 -16.52
C LEU A 5 -26.64 31.67 -15.73
N PRO A 6 -26.52 33.01 -15.64
CA PRO A 6 -25.57 33.65 -14.73
C PRO A 6 -26.03 33.41 -13.29
N ARG A 7 -25.09 33.11 -12.40
CA ARG A 7 -25.35 32.86 -10.97
C ARG A 7 -24.76 33.95 -10.10
N ILE A 8 -23.53 34.36 -10.42
CA ILE A 8 -22.79 35.36 -9.65
C ILE A 8 -21.83 36.10 -10.57
N ILE A 9 -21.70 37.40 -10.35
CA ILE A 9 -20.64 38.22 -10.91
C ILE A 9 -19.76 38.72 -9.77
N LYS A 10 -18.45 38.67 -9.95
CA LYS A 10 -17.48 39.09 -8.95
C LYS A 10 -16.30 39.80 -9.60
N ARG A 11 -15.99 41.00 -9.12
CA ARG A 11 -14.74 41.70 -9.45
C ARG A 11 -13.57 41.08 -8.68
N ASP A 12 -12.41 40.98 -9.32
CA ASP A 12 -11.18 40.56 -8.66
C ASP A 12 -10.79 41.59 -7.59
N ILE A 13 -10.34 41.12 -6.42
CA ILE A 13 -9.97 41.99 -5.31
C ILE A 13 -8.56 42.60 -5.46
N PHE A 14 -7.76 42.13 -6.43
CA PHE A 14 -6.41 42.61 -6.70
C PHE A 14 -6.26 43.34 -8.04
N ASP A 15 -7.18 43.11 -8.99
CA ASP A 15 -7.20 43.78 -10.30
C ASP A 15 -8.61 44.25 -10.63
N GLU A 16 -8.81 45.57 -10.65
CA GLU A 16 -10.14 46.15 -10.86
C GLU A 16 -10.72 45.90 -12.26
N ASN A 17 -9.85 45.64 -13.25
CA ASN A 17 -10.28 45.35 -14.62
C ASN A 17 -10.69 43.88 -14.79
N LYS A 18 -10.31 43.01 -13.86
CA LYS A 18 -10.59 41.59 -13.96
C LYS A 18 -11.92 41.26 -13.29
N ILE A 19 -12.82 40.65 -14.04
CA ILE A 19 -14.16 40.26 -13.57
C ILE A 19 -14.37 38.77 -13.83
N TYR A 20 -14.95 38.08 -12.87
CA TYR A 20 -15.38 36.68 -12.99
C TYR A 20 -16.90 36.59 -13.01
N LEU A 21 -17.40 35.69 -13.84
CA LEU A 21 -18.81 35.34 -13.93
C LEU A 21 -18.96 33.83 -13.69
N GLY A 22 -19.62 33.48 -12.59
CA GLY A 22 -20.05 32.13 -12.32
C GLY A 22 -21.36 31.85 -13.05
N THR A 23 -21.39 30.76 -13.80
CA THR A 23 -22.56 30.35 -14.58
C THR A 23 -22.93 28.90 -14.27
N SER A 24 -24.10 28.48 -14.75
CA SER A 24 -24.50 27.07 -14.81
C SER A 24 -23.59 26.15 -15.64
N ARG A 25 -22.59 26.70 -16.35
CA ARG A 25 -21.67 25.95 -17.24
C ARG A 25 -20.19 26.24 -16.97
N GLY A 26 -19.86 26.68 -15.76
CA GLY A 26 -18.49 26.98 -15.33
C GLY A 26 -18.23 28.48 -15.14
N VAL A 27 -16.95 28.81 -15.00
CA VAL A 27 -16.48 30.18 -14.78
C VAL A 27 -16.10 30.82 -16.10
N PHE A 28 -16.53 32.06 -16.30
CA PHE A 28 -16.02 32.95 -17.32
C PHE A 28 -15.24 34.09 -16.65
N PHE A 29 -14.25 34.65 -17.33
CA PHE A 29 -13.55 35.83 -16.86
C PHE A 29 -13.41 36.85 -17.99
N SER A 30 -13.37 38.12 -17.60
CA SER A 30 -13.07 39.25 -18.46
C SER A 30 -11.83 39.95 -17.93
N PRO A 31 -10.80 40.17 -18.76
CA PRO A 31 -9.60 40.93 -18.37
C PRO A 31 -9.73 42.45 -18.55
N ASP A 32 -10.83 42.92 -19.14
CA ASP A 32 -11.00 44.29 -19.65
C ASP A 32 -12.32 44.94 -19.20
N ALA A 33 -12.64 44.77 -17.92
CA ALA A 33 -13.80 45.34 -17.24
C ALA A 33 -15.15 44.96 -17.88
N GLY A 34 -15.25 43.76 -18.45
CA GLY A 34 -16.47 43.21 -19.03
C GLY A 34 -16.64 43.43 -20.53
N ARG A 35 -15.66 44.02 -21.22
CA ARG A 35 -15.73 44.25 -22.68
C ARG A 35 -15.59 42.95 -23.47
N THR A 36 -14.69 42.06 -23.07
CA THR A 36 -14.50 40.72 -23.64
C THR A 36 -14.58 39.65 -22.56
N TRP A 37 -15.12 38.48 -22.91
CA TRP A 37 -15.33 37.36 -21.99
C TRP A 37 -14.72 36.08 -22.54
N GLN A 38 -14.02 35.35 -21.67
CA GLN A 38 -13.39 34.07 -22.00
C GLN A 38 -13.85 33.01 -20.99
N LYS A 39 -14.14 31.79 -21.48
CA LYS A 39 -14.46 30.66 -20.60
C LYS A 39 -13.17 30.13 -19.99
N LEU A 40 -13.18 29.87 -18.69
CA LEU A 40 -12.06 29.31 -17.96
C LEU A 40 -12.12 27.77 -18.05
N PHE A 41 -11.29 27.20 -18.91
CA PHE A 41 -11.19 25.75 -19.12
C PHE A 41 -10.18 25.15 -18.15
N VAL A 42 -10.69 24.56 -17.07
CA VAL A 42 -9.86 23.89 -16.06
C VAL A 42 -10.49 22.57 -15.66
N SER A 43 -9.67 21.52 -15.67
CA SER A 43 -10.07 20.18 -15.28
C SER A 43 -10.72 20.19 -13.88
N LYS A 44 -11.77 19.39 -13.72
CA LYS A 44 -12.65 19.30 -12.53
C LYS A 44 -13.68 20.41 -12.32
N ILE A 45 -13.49 21.62 -12.86
CA ILE A 45 -14.46 22.73 -12.71
C ILE A 45 -15.16 23.11 -14.02
N GLU A 46 -14.81 22.44 -15.12
CA GLU A 46 -15.48 22.60 -16.39
C GLU A 46 -16.95 22.12 -16.31
N ASN A 47 -17.87 22.94 -16.81
CA ASN A 47 -19.31 22.64 -16.86
C ASN A 47 -19.96 22.36 -15.49
N LEU A 48 -19.41 22.90 -14.40
CA LEU A 48 -20.08 22.91 -13.09
C LEU A 48 -21.02 24.11 -12.94
N ASP A 49 -22.05 23.97 -12.11
CA ASP A 49 -22.92 25.09 -11.73
C ASP A 49 -22.21 25.90 -10.64
N ILE A 50 -21.60 27.02 -11.05
CA ILE A 50 -20.82 27.88 -10.17
C ILE A 50 -21.77 28.85 -9.48
N ARG A 51 -22.01 28.65 -8.19
CA ARG A 51 -22.98 29.43 -7.42
C ARG A 51 -22.37 30.60 -6.67
N CYS A 52 -21.12 30.46 -6.25
CA CYS A 52 -20.39 31.50 -5.55
C CYS A 52 -18.92 31.46 -5.96
N ILE A 53 -18.30 32.63 -6.05
CA ILE A 53 -16.86 32.82 -6.26
C ILE A 53 -16.40 33.71 -5.11
N SER A 54 -15.42 33.27 -4.32
CA SER A 54 -14.78 34.12 -3.31
C SER A 54 -13.25 34.14 -3.42
N GLN A 55 -12.66 35.15 -2.81
CA GLN A 55 -11.23 35.45 -2.80
C GLN A 55 -10.85 35.92 -1.41
N THR A 56 -9.63 35.65 -1.00
CA THR A 56 -9.10 36.10 0.29
C THR A 56 -7.81 36.90 0.08
N PRO A 57 -7.60 38.01 0.80
CA PRO A 57 -6.34 38.75 0.77
C PRO A 57 -5.11 37.91 1.12
N LYS A 58 -5.30 36.81 1.87
CA LYS A 58 -4.22 35.91 2.29
C LYS A 58 -3.64 35.07 1.15
N GLN A 59 -4.36 34.92 0.03
CA GLN A 59 -3.94 34.09 -1.11
C GLN A 59 -4.25 34.81 -2.41
N LYS A 60 -3.27 35.56 -2.92
CA LYS A 60 -3.45 36.46 -4.07
C LYS A 60 -3.89 35.76 -5.36
N GLN A 61 -3.42 34.54 -5.58
CA GLN A 61 -3.63 33.80 -6.84
C GLN A 61 -4.77 32.77 -6.74
N GLY A 62 -5.58 32.82 -5.69
CA GLY A 62 -6.58 31.80 -5.38
C GLY A 62 -8.02 32.23 -5.59
N LEU A 63 -8.80 31.43 -6.33
CA LEU A 63 -10.26 31.56 -6.38
C LEU A 63 -10.92 30.38 -5.66
N TYR A 64 -11.88 30.67 -4.79
CA TYR A 64 -12.70 29.68 -4.11
C TYR A 64 -14.05 29.60 -4.78
N LEU A 65 -14.46 28.41 -5.19
CA LEU A 65 -15.67 28.18 -5.99
C LEU A 65 -16.64 27.27 -5.23
N ALA A 66 -17.87 27.75 -5.03
CA ALA A 66 -18.99 26.93 -4.56
C ALA A 66 -19.69 26.36 -5.78
N THR A 67 -19.84 25.04 -5.82
CA THR A 67 -20.51 24.36 -6.93
C THR A 67 -21.56 23.38 -6.44
N ASN A 68 -22.37 22.88 -7.37
CA ASN A 68 -23.29 21.78 -7.13
C ASN A 68 -22.60 20.41 -6.92
N LYS A 69 -21.28 20.32 -7.10
CA LYS A 69 -20.49 19.08 -6.94
C LYS A 69 -19.35 19.20 -5.93
N GLY A 70 -19.30 20.28 -5.16
CA GLY A 70 -18.34 20.50 -4.09
C GLY A 70 -17.76 21.91 -4.07
N ALA A 71 -16.78 22.10 -3.18
CA ALA A 71 -16.01 23.34 -3.08
C ALA A 71 -14.65 23.11 -3.71
N TYR A 72 -14.24 24.05 -4.56
CA TYR A 72 -12.96 23.97 -5.26
C TYR A 72 -12.12 25.19 -4.97
N TYR A 73 -10.80 25.00 -4.89
CA TYR A 73 -9.82 26.05 -4.96
C TYR A 73 -9.16 26.00 -6.32
N PHE A 74 -9.27 27.08 -7.07
CA PHE A 74 -8.61 27.26 -8.34
C PHE A 74 -7.36 28.13 -8.15
N ASN A 75 -6.21 27.57 -8.47
CA ASN A 75 -4.93 28.26 -8.51
C ASN A 75 -4.75 28.91 -9.89
N GLN A 76 -4.68 30.23 -9.95
CA GLN A 76 -4.54 30.98 -11.20
C GLN A 76 -3.17 30.76 -11.86
N ASP A 77 -2.10 30.58 -11.09
CA ASP A 77 -0.74 30.42 -11.61
C ASP A 77 -0.55 29.05 -12.26
N GLU A 78 -0.96 28.00 -11.55
CA GLU A 78 -0.85 26.61 -12.04
C GLU A 78 -1.95 26.27 -13.04
N LYS A 79 -3.02 27.07 -13.10
CA LYS A 79 -4.27 26.75 -13.81
C LYS A 79 -4.87 25.40 -13.42
N VAL A 80 -4.73 25.02 -12.14
CA VAL A 80 -5.25 23.76 -11.59
C VAL A 80 -6.31 24.03 -10.53
N ALA A 81 -7.36 23.19 -10.53
CA ALA A 81 -8.38 23.18 -9.48
C ALA A 81 -8.23 21.99 -8.54
N TYR A 82 -8.30 22.25 -7.25
CA TYR A 82 -8.22 21.28 -6.16
C TYR A 82 -9.57 21.18 -5.46
N SER A 83 -10.05 19.96 -5.19
CA SER A 83 -11.23 19.78 -4.33
C SER A 83 -10.83 20.15 -2.90
N LEU A 84 -11.59 21.03 -2.25
CA LEU A 84 -11.27 21.49 -0.91
C LEU A 84 -11.71 20.54 0.18
N PHE A 85 -12.65 19.66 -0.16
CA PHE A 85 -13.24 18.72 0.77
C PHE A 85 -13.41 17.36 0.12
N GLU A 86 -12.85 16.35 0.77
CA GLU A 86 -13.20 14.96 0.58
C GLU A 86 -13.96 14.54 1.84
N GLY A 87 -15.20 14.06 1.69
CA GLY A 87 -15.99 13.54 2.81
C GLY A 87 -17.00 14.47 3.49
N ILE A 88 -17.37 15.63 2.92
CA ILE A 88 -18.58 16.36 3.39
C ILE A 88 -19.81 15.51 3.00
N PRO A 89 -20.81 15.35 3.89
CA PRO A 89 -22.02 14.57 3.61
C PRO A 89 -22.92 15.15 2.50
N THR A 90 -22.58 16.31 1.96
CA THR A 90 -23.23 16.94 0.81
C THR A 90 -22.18 17.61 -0.07
N LEU A 91 -22.39 17.49 -1.39
CA LEU A 91 -21.59 18.15 -2.41
C LEU A 91 -22.24 19.47 -2.85
N ASP A 92 -23.45 19.76 -2.40
CA ASP A 92 -24.24 20.89 -2.86
C ASP A 92 -23.93 22.14 -2.04
N ILE A 93 -23.01 22.96 -2.53
CA ILE A 93 -22.57 24.18 -1.85
C ILE A 93 -23.29 25.36 -2.46
N ARG A 94 -24.00 26.12 -1.63
CA ARG A 94 -24.82 27.27 -2.03
C ARG A 94 -24.03 28.56 -1.95
N TRP A 95 -23.25 28.72 -0.89
CA TRP A 95 -22.45 29.91 -0.65
C TRP A 95 -21.15 29.58 0.06
N LEU A 96 -20.13 30.42 -0.12
CA LEU A 96 -18.89 30.35 0.63
C LEU A 96 -18.38 31.75 0.96
N ASP A 97 -17.84 31.94 2.16
CA ASP A 97 -17.24 33.21 2.55
C ASP A 97 -16.15 33.08 3.63
N PHE A 98 -15.33 34.12 3.79
CA PHE A 98 -14.21 34.14 4.71
C PHE A 98 -14.42 35.11 5.87
N ASP A 99 -13.96 34.71 7.05
CA ASP A 99 -13.75 35.63 8.17
C ASP A 99 -12.49 36.50 7.95
N ARG A 100 -12.36 37.59 8.71
CA ARG A 100 -11.15 38.41 8.86
C ARG A 100 -9.91 37.56 9.19
N GLN A 101 -10.10 36.49 9.96
CA GLN A 101 -9.03 35.55 10.30
C GLN A 101 -8.69 34.56 9.17
N GLY A 102 -9.44 34.54 8.06
CA GLY A 102 -9.25 33.62 6.93
C GLY A 102 -9.89 32.24 7.11
N ARG A 103 -10.83 32.10 8.05
CA ARG A 103 -11.64 30.89 8.23
C ARG A 103 -12.68 30.82 7.11
N LEU A 104 -12.82 29.67 6.45
CA LEU A 104 -13.81 29.48 5.40
C LEU A 104 -15.12 28.95 6.01
N PHE A 105 -16.21 29.62 5.70
CA PHE A 105 -17.58 29.18 5.96
C PHE A 105 -18.21 28.69 4.67
N LEU A 106 -18.94 27.58 4.75
CA LEU A 106 -19.69 26.98 3.66
C LEU A 106 -21.15 26.83 4.05
N ALA A 107 -22.04 27.45 3.28
CA ALA A 107 -23.47 27.17 3.35
C ALA A 107 -23.78 26.03 2.38
N THR A 108 -24.21 24.90 2.93
CA THR A 108 -24.60 23.71 2.15
C THR A 108 -26.08 23.42 2.35
N GLU A 109 -26.64 22.55 1.52
CA GLU A 109 -28.02 22.07 1.68
C GLU A 109 -28.30 21.48 3.09
N LYS A 110 -27.32 20.82 3.69
CA LYS A 110 -27.48 20.13 4.99
C LYS A 110 -27.11 21.00 6.20
N GLY A 111 -26.68 22.25 5.98
CA GLY A 111 -26.32 23.17 7.05
C GLY A 111 -25.04 23.98 6.79
N LEU A 112 -24.60 24.70 7.82
CA LEU A 112 -23.41 25.54 7.80
C LEU A 112 -22.18 24.76 8.31
N TYR A 113 -21.11 24.75 7.51
CA TYR A 113 -19.83 24.14 7.86
C TYR A 113 -18.74 25.22 7.91
N PHE A 114 -17.73 25.05 8.77
CA PHE A 114 -16.58 25.95 8.83
C PHE A 114 -15.26 25.21 9.04
N ARG A 115 -14.15 25.78 8.57
CA ARG A 115 -12.79 25.24 8.78
C ARG A 115 -11.81 26.35 9.15
N ASN A 116 -11.03 26.11 10.20
CA ASN A 116 -10.18 27.14 10.82
C ASN A 116 -8.94 27.54 10.01
N GLN A 117 -8.39 26.68 9.15
CA GLN A 117 -7.21 27.01 8.34
C GLN A 117 -7.27 26.31 6.98
N PHE A 118 -7.27 27.10 5.90
CA PHE A 118 -6.87 26.64 4.57
C PHE A 118 -5.36 26.77 4.44
N SER A 119 -4.63 25.72 4.80
CA SER A 119 -3.38 25.47 4.10
C SER A 119 -3.76 24.88 2.75
N LEU A 120 -3.25 25.49 1.67
CA LEU A 120 -3.14 24.79 0.39
C LEU A 120 -2.46 23.43 0.63
N PRO A 121 -2.58 22.45 -0.28
CA PRO A 121 -1.61 21.36 -0.31
C PRO A 121 -0.22 22.03 -0.33
N THR A 122 0.41 22.11 0.84
CA THR A 122 1.60 22.92 1.01
C THR A 122 2.63 22.38 0.04
N SER A 123 3.29 23.30 -0.67
CA SER A 123 4.24 23.04 -1.75
C SER A 123 4.89 21.67 -1.65
N ASN A 124 4.97 20.96 -2.79
CA ASN A 124 5.56 19.63 -2.92
C ASN A 124 6.84 19.43 -2.07
N ARG A 125 7.62 20.50 -1.83
CA ARG A 125 8.77 20.56 -0.92
C ARG A 125 8.50 20.19 0.55
N GLN A 126 7.40 20.63 1.17
CA GLN A 126 7.07 20.24 2.55
C GLN A 126 6.58 18.79 2.62
N SER A 127 5.84 18.34 1.59
CA SER A 127 5.41 16.94 1.46
C SER A 127 6.60 16.01 1.26
N GLN A 128 7.57 16.42 0.44
CA GLN A 128 8.84 15.71 0.20
C GLN A 128 9.68 15.64 1.48
N ARG A 129 9.88 16.76 2.20
CA ARG A 129 10.59 16.76 3.50
C ARG A 129 9.94 15.85 4.55
N LEU A 130 8.62 15.67 4.49
CA LEU A 130 7.89 14.79 5.41
C LEU A 130 8.17 13.31 5.11
N LEU A 131 8.35 12.97 3.83
CA LEU A 131 8.64 11.64 3.32
C LEU A 131 10.14 11.29 3.34
N GLU A 132 11.04 12.28 3.26
CA GLU A 132 12.51 12.07 3.25
C GLU A 132 13.03 11.32 4.48
N LYS A 133 12.39 11.53 5.64
CA LYS A 133 12.75 10.89 6.92
C LYS A 133 11.92 9.66 7.23
N GLU A 134 11.20 9.12 6.26
CA GLU A 134 10.31 7.96 6.42
C GLU A 134 10.73 6.84 5.47
N PRO A 135 10.74 5.57 5.92
CA PRO A 135 10.94 4.45 5.01
C PRO A 135 9.79 4.40 4.00
N SER A 136 10.10 3.95 2.78
CA SER A 136 9.07 3.81 1.76
C SER A 136 8.09 2.70 2.14
N ILE A 137 6.81 2.86 1.79
CA ILE A 137 5.81 1.82 2.08
C ILE A 137 6.20 0.46 1.50
N ARG A 138 6.87 0.43 0.35
CA ARG A 138 7.33 -0.80 -0.28
C ARG A 138 8.37 -1.54 0.57
N GLU A 139 9.33 -0.82 1.15
CA GLU A 139 10.31 -1.40 2.08
C GLU A 139 9.62 -1.96 3.33
N VAL A 140 8.65 -1.23 3.89
CA VAL A 140 7.91 -1.65 5.09
C VAL A 140 7.06 -2.89 4.81
N GLN A 141 6.35 -2.92 3.68
CA GLN A 141 5.60 -4.09 3.24
C GLN A 141 6.52 -5.29 3.05
N GLU A 142 7.65 -5.12 2.37
CA GLU A 142 8.60 -6.21 2.15
C GLU A 142 9.16 -6.77 3.47
N ALA A 143 9.51 -5.89 4.42
CA ALA A 143 9.92 -6.29 5.77
C ALA A 143 8.82 -7.07 6.49
N ALA A 144 7.57 -6.59 6.45
CA ALA A 144 6.44 -7.26 7.08
C ALA A 144 6.17 -8.64 6.46
N LEU A 145 6.23 -8.76 5.14
CA LEU A 145 6.03 -10.04 4.44
C LEU A 145 7.13 -11.05 4.75
N ARG A 146 8.37 -10.59 4.91
CA ARG A 146 9.50 -11.45 5.27
C ARG A 146 9.42 -11.88 6.73
N TRP A 147 9.13 -10.96 7.65
CA TRP A 147 8.99 -11.24 9.08
C TRP A 147 7.90 -12.27 9.37
N ASN A 148 6.74 -12.14 8.74
CA ASN A 148 5.61 -13.04 8.93
C ASN A 148 5.66 -14.31 8.04
N GLU A 149 6.80 -14.58 7.38
CA GLU A 149 7.01 -15.72 6.49
C GLU A 149 6.02 -15.90 5.32
N VAL A 150 5.25 -14.87 4.99
CA VAL A 150 4.21 -14.89 3.94
C VAL A 150 4.72 -14.42 2.58
N HIS A 151 6.03 -14.25 2.41
CA HIS A 151 6.63 -13.73 1.17
C HIS A 151 6.42 -14.70 -0.04
N PRO A 152 6.06 -14.19 -1.24
CA PRO A 152 5.77 -15.04 -2.42
C PRO A 152 6.93 -15.93 -2.87
N ASP A 153 8.17 -15.52 -2.58
CA ASP A 153 9.35 -16.29 -2.96
C ASP A 153 9.45 -17.64 -2.23
N LYS A 154 8.88 -17.77 -1.03
CA LYS A 154 8.87 -19.04 -0.27
C LYS A 154 8.12 -20.11 -1.06
N ILE A 155 6.91 -19.77 -1.53
CA ILE A 155 6.08 -20.65 -2.36
C ILE A 155 6.78 -20.97 -3.69
N ARG A 156 7.41 -19.98 -4.33
CA ARG A 156 8.14 -20.19 -5.59
C ARG A 156 9.32 -21.15 -5.43
N LYS A 157 10.09 -21.01 -4.34
CA LYS A 157 11.21 -21.92 -4.01
C LYS A 157 10.70 -23.33 -3.71
N TRP A 158 9.60 -23.45 -2.97
CA TRP A 158 8.97 -24.75 -2.66
C TRP A 158 8.49 -25.46 -3.93
N ARG A 159 7.77 -24.76 -4.82
CA ARG A 159 7.34 -25.32 -6.12
C ARG A 159 8.52 -25.80 -6.96
N LYS A 160 9.60 -25.02 -7.05
CA LYS A 160 10.83 -25.43 -7.75
C LYS A 160 11.50 -26.67 -7.15
N ARG A 161 11.48 -26.83 -5.82
CA ARG A 161 12.04 -28.01 -5.14
C ARG A 161 11.18 -29.26 -5.37
N LEU A 162 9.85 -29.11 -5.36
CA LEU A 162 8.93 -30.20 -5.65
C LEU A 162 9.12 -30.74 -7.07
N LEU A 163 9.25 -29.85 -8.06
CA LEU A 163 9.55 -30.24 -9.44
C LEU A 163 10.88 -30.99 -9.58
N ARG A 164 11.87 -30.69 -8.73
CA ARG A 164 13.16 -31.41 -8.71
C ARG A 164 13.10 -32.72 -7.94
N ARG A 165 12.17 -32.91 -7.00
CA ARG A 165 12.04 -34.16 -6.22
C ARG A 165 11.64 -35.33 -7.11
N GLY A 166 10.76 -35.11 -8.09
CA GLY A 166 10.36 -36.14 -9.05
C GLY A 166 11.53 -36.72 -9.87
N TRP A 167 12.68 -36.04 -9.90
CA TRP A 167 13.89 -36.48 -10.60
C TRP A 167 14.86 -37.25 -9.68
N CYS A 168 14.64 -37.23 -8.36
CA CYS A 168 15.50 -37.90 -7.39
C CYS A 168 14.92 -39.28 -7.04
N PRO A 169 15.48 -40.38 -7.57
CA PRO A 169 15.02 -41.72 -7.24
C PRO A 169 15.36 -42.07 -5.79
N LYS A 170 14.60 -43.00 -5.21
CA LYS A 170 15.00 -43.65 -3.96
C LYS A 170 16.09 -44.66 -4.28
N LEU A 171 17.30 -44.44 -3.75
CA LEU A 171 18.45 -45.33 -3.86
C LEU A 171 18.47 -46.25 -2.65
N ASN A 172 18.39 -47.56 -2.90
CA ASN A 172 18.55 -48.59 -1.88
C ASN A 172 19.75 -49.46 -2.26
N ILE A 173 20.72 -49.53 -1.36
CA ILE A 173 21.91 -50.36 -1.49
C ILE A 173 21.80 -51.48 -0.46
N ASP A 174 21.79 -52.72 -0.93
CA ASP A 174 21.83 -53.92 -0.10
C ASP A 174 23.19 -54.59 -0.24
N VAL A 175 23.78 -55.02 0.88
CA VAL A 175 25.01 -55.81 0.91
C VAL A 175 24.78 -56.96 1.88
N SER A 176 24.85 -58.18 1.37
CA SER A 176 24.65 -59.41 2.13
C SER A 176 25.85 -60.33 1.94
N GLY A 177 26.29 -60.96 3.02
CA GLY A 177 27.36 -61.96 3.00
C GLY A 177 26.84 -63.30 3.51
N SER A 178 27.14 -64.38 2.80
CA SER A 178 26.90 -65.75 3.25
C SER A 178 28.22 -66.52 3.30
N VAL A 179 28.32 -67.41 4.29
CA VAL A 179 29.44 -68.34 4.45
C VAL A 179 28.82 -69.72 4.54
N ASP A 180 29.13 -70.56 3.56
CA ASP A 180 28.60 -71.91 3.47
C ASP A 180 29.75 -72.90 3.71
N ASP A 181 29.64 -73.70 4.78
CA ASP A 181 30.56 -74.80 5.07
C ASP A 181 29.92 -76.13 4.65
N THR A 182 30.58 -76.87 3.76
CA THR A 182 30.10 -78.17 3.29
C THR A 182 30.81 -79.30 4.03
N TYR A 183 30.04 -80.23 4.60
CA TYR A 183 30.56 -81.43 5.27
C TYR A 183 30.14 -82.66 4.48
N GLU A 184 31.10 -83.45 4.01
CA GLU A 184 30.81 -84.73 3.37
C GLU A 184 31.26 -85.87 4.28
N ILE A 185 30.35 -86.82 4.53
CA ILE A 185 30.59 -87.98 5.40
C ILE A 185 30.65 -89.22 4.53
N TYR A 186 31.81 -89.87 4.53
CA TYR A 186 32.02 -91.12 3.80
C TYR A 186 31.98 -92.28 4.79
N THR A 187 30.99 -93.16 4.65
CA THR A 187 30.85 -94.36 5.48
C THR A 187 31.12 -95.61 4.65
N SER A 188 32.04 -96.45 5.14
CA SER A 188 32.31 -97.79 4.60
C SER A 188 32.19 -98.82 5.72
N SER A 189 32.13 -100.11 5.37
CA SER A 189 31.93 -101.21 6.33
C SER A 189 32.99 -101.32 7.43
N THR A 190 34.13 -100.66 7.32
CA THR A 190 35.22 -100.72 8.32
C THR A 190 35.77 -99.37 8.78
N LYS A 191 35.42 -98.25 8.13
CA LYS A 191 35.83 -96.90 8.55
C LYS A 191 34.84 -95.85 8.07
N SER A 192 34.61 -94.86 8.93
CA SER A 192 33.89 -93.63 8.60
C SER A 192 34.80 -92.44 8.85
N TYR A 193 34.92 -91.54 7.88
CA TYR A 193 35.63 -90.28 8.05
C TYR A 193 34.82 -89.16 7.40
N TYR A 194 35.00 -87.94 7.90
CA TYR A 194 34.38 -86.74 7.34
C TYR A 194 35.45 -85.91 6.63
N VAL A 195 35.06 -85.26 5.55
CA VAL A 195 35.87 -84.30 4.82
C VAL A 195 35.18 -82.95 4.93
N LEU A 196 35.92 -81.94 5.38
CA LEU A 196 35.49 -80.56 5.33
C LEU A 196 35.78 -80.02 3.93
N GLY A 197 34.73 -79.65 3.21
CA GLY A 197 34.86 -78.92 1.95
C GLY A 197 35.45 -77.52 2.16
N PRO A 198 35.98 -76.87 1.12
CA PRO A 198 36.49 -75.51 1.22
C PRO A 198 35.38 -74.52 1.63
N GLU A 199 35.70 -73.60 2.55
CA GLU A 199 34.80 -72.53 3.01
C GLU A 199 34.45 -71.60 1.84
N ASP A 200 33.17 -71.53 1.47
CA ASP A 200 32.69 -70.68 0.38
C ASP A 200 32.08 -69.39 0.96
N ARG A 201 32.83 -68.28 0.86
CA ARG A 201 32.39 -66.95 1.29
C ARG A 201 31.87 -66.17 0.10
N ARG A 202 30.58 -65.88 0.07
CA ARG A 202 29.95 -65.05 -0.96
C ARG A 202 29.54 -63.71 -0.37
N ILE A 203 29.94 -62.63 -1.03
CA ILE A 203 29.44 -61.28 -0.77
C ILE A 203 28.60 -60.86 -1.97
N SER A 204 27.32 -60.66 -1.74
CA SER A 204 26.36 -60.16 -2.71
C SER A 204 26.07 -58.70 -2.41
N TRP A 205 25.98 -57.89 -3.45
CA TRP A 205 25.55 -56.51 -3.33
C TRP A 205 24.51 -56.22 -4.41
N GLY A 206 23.52 -55.40 -4.06
CA GLY A 206 22.44 -54.99 -4.93
C GLY A 206 22.23 -53.49 -4.83
N VAL A 207 22.16 -52.81 -5.97
CA VAL A 207 21.73 -51.42 -6.03
C VAL A 207 20.38 -51.39 -6.72
N SER A 208 19.37 -50.89 -6.02
CA SER A 208 18.03 -50.69 -6.56
C SER A 208 17.66 -49.22 -6.51
N LEU A 209 16.99 -48.78 -7.56
CA LEU A 209 16.71 -47.38 -7.76
C LEU A 209 15.28 -47.24 -8.27
N THR A 210 14.45 -46.59 -7.47
CA THR A 210 12.98 -46.56 -7.65
C THR A 210 12.52 -45.15 -7.95
N TRP A 211 11.80 -44.98 -9.06
CA TRP A 211 11.09 -43.73 -9.41
C TRP A 211 9.59 -43.95 -9.32
N ASP A 212 8.90 -42.98 -8.73
CA ASP A 212 7.44 -42.89 -8.79
C ASP A 212 7.05 -41.88 -9.87
N LEU A 213 6.76 -42.39 -11.07
CA LEU A 213 6.36 -41.55 -12.22
C LEU A 213 4.90 -41.08 -12.12
N GLY A 214 4.10 -41.66 -11.21
CA GLY A 214 2.74 -41.21 -10.92
C GLY A 214 2.74 -39.87 -10.17
N GLU A 215 3.63 -39.72 -9.18
CA GLU A 215 3.86 -38.45 -8.45
C GLU A 215 4.36 -37.31 -9.37
N LEU A 216 4.86 -37.61 -10.58
CA LEU A 216 5.33 -36.61 -11.55
C LEU A 216 4.17 -35.91 -12.27
N ILE A 217 3.03 -36.60 -12.43
CA ILE A 217 1.87 -36.12 -13.20
C ILE A 217 0.72 -35.71 -12.27
N TRP A 218 0.50 -36.43 -11.17
CA TRP A 218 -0.51 -36.11 -10.17
C TRP A 218 0.06 -36.28 -8.77
N ASN A 219 0.27 -35.16 -8.10
CA ASN A 219 0.85 -35.16 -6.77
C ASN A 219 -0.26 -34.91 -5.72
N SER A 220 -0.53 -35.88 -4.84
CA SER A 220 -1.52 -35.71 -3.76
C SER A 220 -1.12 -34.61 -2.75
N TYR A 221 0.13 -34.14 -2.78
CA TYR A 221 0.55 -32.96 -2.04
C TYR A 221 0.07 -31.63 -2.66
N GLU A 222 -0.45 -31.64 -3.88
CA GLU A 222 -0.95 -30.44 -4.57
C GLU A 222 -2.17 -29.84 -3.85
N ASP A 223 -3.05 -30.66 -3.27
CA ASP A 223 -4.22 -30.21 -2.50
C ASP A 223 -3.83 -29.55 -1.15
N ASP A 224 -2.90 -30.14 -0.39
CA ASP A 224 -2.38 -29.54 0.85
C ASP A 224 -1.55 -28.26 0.55
N ILE A 225 -0.88 -28.22 -0.60
CA ILE A 225 -0.18 -27.01 -1.05
C ILE A 225 -1.17 -25.92 -1.45
N ASP A 226 -2.26 -26.24 -2.16
CA ASP A 226 -3.24 -25.23 -2.57
C ASP A 226 -3.94 -24.61 -1.36
N THR A 227 -4.33 -25.43 -0.38
CA THR A 227 -4.95 -24.95 0.86
C THR A 227 -4.00 -24.05 1.66
N ARG A 228 -2.74 -24.46 1.89
CA ARG A 228 -1.72 -23.62 2.56
C ARG A 228 -1.37 -22.37 1.75
N SER A 229 -1.31 -22.47 0.43
CA SER A 229 -1.05 -21.34 -0.47
C SER A 229 -2.17 -20.30 -0.38
N ARG A 230 -3.43 -20.76 -0.32
CA ARG A 230 -4.61 -19.90 -0.14
C ARG A 230 -4.58 -19.20 1.21
N LEU A 231 -4.35 -19.92 2.31
CA LEU A 231 -4.24 -19.35 3.65
C LEU A 231 -3.09 -18.32 3.75
N THR A 232 -1.92 -18.65 3.20
CA THR A 232 -0.76 -17.74 3.17
C THR A 232 -1.04 -16.49 2.35
N THR A 233 -1.75 -16.63 1.22
CA THR A 233 -2.15 -15.51 0.38
C THR A 233 -3.16 -14.62 1.10
N GLN A 234 -4.14 -15.19 1.80
CA GLN A 234 -5.08 -14.42 2.60
C GLN A 234 -4.38 -13.66 3.73
N MET A 235 -3.49 -14.33 4.47
CA MET A 235 -2.71 -13.70 5.54
C MET A 235 -1.82 -12.58 5.00
N ARG A 236 -1.21 -12.77 3.82
CA ARG A 236 -0.48 -11.72 3.11
C ARG A 236 -1.34 -10.50 2.83
N ILE A 237 -2.54 -10.69 2.26
CA ILE A 237 -3.46 -9.58 1.95
C ILE A 237 -3.82 -8.82 3.23
N ASN A 238 -4.19 -9.54 4.29
CA ASN A 238 -4.56 -8.94 5.56
C ASN A 238 -3.40 -8.13 6.19
N ILE A 239 -2.19 -8.70 6.22
CA ILE A 239 -0.99 -8.00 6.72
C ILE A 239 -0.71 -6.73 5.91
N LEU A 240 -0.79 -6.81 4.58
CA LEU A 240 -0.55 -5.64 3.73
C LEU A 240 -1.59 -4.55 3.96
N ASP A 241 -2.86 -4.91 4.10
CA ASP A 241 -3.93 -3.96 4.38
C ASP A 241 -3.74 -3.27 5.74
N ASP A 242 -3.41 -4.02 6.78
CA ASP A 242 -3.13 -3.46 8.10
C ASP A 242 -1.90 -2.56 8.10
N VAL A 243 -0.80 -3.00 7.48
CA VAL A 243 0.43 -2.20 7.36
C VAL A 243 0.14 -0.91 6.58
N ASN A 244 -0.61 -0.98 5.47
CA ASN A 244 -1.00 0.20 4.69
C ASN A 244 -1.83 1.17 5.53
N ARG A 245 -2.87 0.66 6.19
CA ARG A 245 -3.77 1.46 7.03
C ARG A 245 -2.98 2.19 8.12
N VAL A 246 -2.18 1.45 8.90
CA VAL A 246 -1.39 2.01 10.01
C VAL A 246 -0.34 2.99 9.49
N TYR A 247 0.36 2.67 8.40
CA TYR A 247 1.38 3.55 7.81
C TYR A 247 0.80 4.89 7.36
N PHE A 248 -0.32 4.87 6.63
CA PHE A 248 -0.94 6.11 6.15
C PHE A 248 -1.68 6.87 7.25
N GLU A 249 -2.25 6.19 8.25
CA GLU A 249 -2.77 6.84 9.46
C GLU A 249 -1.67 7.62 10.18
N ARG A 250 -0.50 6.98 10.37
CA ARG A 250 0.68 7.59 10.99
C ARG A 250 1.17 8.79 10.20
N LEU A 251 1.23 8.70 8.87
CA LEU A 251 1.69 9.79 8.01
C LEU A 251 0.76 11.02 8.07
N ARG A 252 -0.56 10.79 8.10
CA ARG A 252 -1.56 11.87 8.28
C ARG A 252 -1.40 12.53 9.64
N LEU A 253 -1.27 11.74 10.70
CA LEU A 253 -1.11 12.25 12.06
C LEU A 253 0.19 13.06 12.23
N LYS A 254 1.30 12.56 11.68
CA LYS A 254 2.59 13.29 11.65
C LYS A 254 2.45 14.63 10.94
N ARG A 255 1.71 14.68 9.83
CA ARG A 255 1.42 15.92 9.11
C ARG A 255 0.62 16.91 9.96
N GLU A 256 -0.41 16.44 10.66
CA GLU A 256 -1.18 17.31 11.58
C GLU A 256 -0.30 17.90 12.67
N ILE A 257 0.60 17.09 13.25
CA ILE A 257 1.54 17.55 14.28
C ILE A 257 2.50 18.61 13.74
N LEU A 258 3.09 18.38 12.57
CA LEU A 258 4.04 19.33 11.96
C LEU A 258 3.37 20.65 11.54
N LEU A 259 2.11 20.61 11.14
CA LEU A 259 1.34 21.80 10.78
C LEU A 259 0.80 22.57 11.98
N GLY A 260 1.03 22.07 13.21
CA GLY A 260 0.52 22.73 14.42
C GLY A 260 -1.00 22.65 14.56
N LEU A 261 -1.65 21.67 13.92
CA LEU A 261 -3.11 21.55 13.89
C LEU A 261 -3.62 20.85 15.16
N PHE A 262 -3.55 21.56 16.29
CA PHE A 262 -4.03 21.11 17.59
C PHE A 262 -5.06 22.08 18.14
N LYS A 263 -6.03 21.58 18.91
CA LYS A 263 -6.97 22.43 19.66
C LYS A 263 -6.34 22.98 20.95
N ASP A 264 -5.71 22.08 21.72
CA ASP A 264 -5.12 22.34 23.04
C ASP A 264 -3.78 21.59 23.20
N GLU A 265 -2.98 21.92 24.23
CA GLU A 265 -1.74 21.17 24.54
C GLU A 265 -2.00 19.68 24.84
N ARG A 266 -3.13 19.36 25.46
CA ARG A 266 -3.55 17.96 25.68
C ARG A 266 -3.77 17.21 24.38
N ASP A 267 -4.33 17.87 23.37
CA ASP A 267 -4.55 17.29 22.04
C ASP A 267 -3.21 16.99 21.35
N LYS A 268 -2.23 17.89 21.49
CA LYS A 268 -0.86 17.64 21.01
C LYS A 268 -0.24 16.38 21.63
N VAL A 269 -0.30 16.25 22.96
CA VAL A 269 0.25 15.08 23.67
C VAL A 269 -0.45 13.79 23.23
N ASN A 270 -1.77 13.80 23.11
CA ASN A 270 -2.53 12.63 22.64
C ASN A 270 -2.14 12.21 21.22
N LYS A 271 -1.95 13.17 20.31
CA LYS A 271 -1.48 12.88 18.94
C LYS A 271 -0.06 12.34 18.92
N GLU A 272 0.83 12.87 19.76
CA GLU A 272 2.20 12.34 19.88
C GLU A 272 2.21 10.90 20.43
N LEU A 273 1.37 10.59 21.44
CA LEU A 273 1.20 9.24 21.95
C LEU A 273 0.65 8.28 20.89
N ARG A 274 -0.39 8.70 20.16
CA ARG A 274 -0.96 7.91 19.06
C ARG A 274 0.05 7.67 17.94
N LEU A 275 0.91 8.64 17.65
CA LEU A 275 2.01 8.46 16.68
C LEU A 275 2.99 7.36 17.13
N ARG A 276 3.32 7.32 18.43
CA ARG A 276 4.17 6.27 19.01
C ARG A 276 3.49 4.90 18.98
N GLU A 277 2.19 4.84 19.29
CA GLU A 277 1.39 3.61 19.21
C GLU A 277 1.37 3.02 17.80
N LEU A 278 1.13 3.85 16.78
CA LEU A 278 1.14 3.41 15.39
C LEU A 278 2.54 2.95 14.96
N THR A 279 3.59 3.58 15.47
CA THR A 279 4.99 3.17 15.22
C THR A 279 5.25 1.79 15.84
N ALA A 280 4.87 1.56 17.09
CA ALA A 280 4.99 0.27 17.75
C ALA A 280 4.18 -0.83 17.05
N THR A 281 3.01 -0.48 16.50
CA THR A 281 2.19 -1.39 15.70
C THR A 281 2.91 -1.82 14.41
N LEU A 282 3.50 -0.86 13.67
CA LEU A 282 4.30 -1.18 12.48
C LEU A 282 5.53 -2.02 12.81
N ASP A 283 6.19 -1.74 13.94
CA ASP A 283 7.30 -2.58 14.41
C ASP A 283 6.83 -3.99 14.76
N GLY A 284 5.64 -4.17 15.32
CA GLY A 284 5.04 -5.48 15.55
C GLY A 284 4.88 -6.29 14.26
N TYR A 285 4.44 -5.66 13.17
CA TYR A 285 4.32 -6.33 11.87
C TYR A 285 5.66 -6.54 11.17
N THR A 286 6.69 -5.75 11.47
CA THR A 286 7.98 -5.76 10.75
C THR A 286 9.16 -6.32 11.56
N GLY A 287 8.94 -6.72 12.82
CA GLY A 287 10.00 -7.21 13.70
C GLY A 287 10.97 -6.12 14.15
N GLY A 288 10.51 -4.87 14.29
CA GLY A 288 11.34 -3.72 14.69
C GLY A 288 12.15 -3.05 13.56
N TYR A 289 12.02 -3.55 12.32
CA TYR A 289 12.70 -2.98 11.15
C TYR A 289 12.30 -1.51 10.91
N PHE A 290 11.02 -1.16 11.12
CA PHE A 290 10.52 0.18 10.83
C PHE A 290 11.25 1.26 11.66
N SER A 291 11.32 1.06 12.98
CA SER A 291 12.03 1.98 13.88
C SER A 291 13.55 2.03 13.62
N GLN A 292 14.17 0.88 13.34
CA GLN A 292 15.60 0.85 13.00
C GLN A 292 15.89 1.66 11.74
N ARG A 293 15.08 1.45 10.68
CA ARG A 293 15.24 2.16 9.42
C ARG A 293 15.00 3.67 9.54
N MET A 294 14.02 4.05 10.36
CA MET A 294 13.78 5.46 10.71
C MET A 294 15.01 6.10 11.38
N GLN A 295 15.67 5.39 12.30
CA GLN A 295 16.89 5.89 12.95
C GLN A 295 18.02 6.08 11.94
N GLU A 296 18.25 5.12 11.04
CA GLU A 296 19.26 5.23 9.99
C GLU A 296 19.06 6.45 9.08
N LEU A 297 17.81 6.69 8.65
CA LEU A 297 17.46 7.84 7.81
C LEU A 297 17.65 9.17 8.54
N ASN A 298 17.45 9.19 9.86
CA ASN A 298 17.69 10.38 10.69
C ASN A 298 19.17 10.65 10.94
N HIS A 299 20.07 9.66 10.86
CA HIS A 299 21.51 9.83 11.05
C HIS A 299 22.27 10.16 9.76
N LYS A 300 21.66 9.94 8.58
CA LYS A 300 22.29 10.19 7.27
C LYS A 300 22.19 11.63 6.76
N ASN A 301 21.48 12.51 7.48
CA ASN A 301 21.28 13.93 7.17
C ASN A 301 21.67 14.79 8.36
#